data_AF-A0A533Z6E7-F1
#
_entry.id   AF-A0A533Z6E7-F1
#
_cell.length_a   1.000
_cell.length_b   1.000
_cell.length_c   1.000
_cell.angle_alpha   90.00
_cell.angle_beta   90.00
_cell.angle_gamma   90.00
#
_symmetry.space_group_name_H-M   'P 1'
#
loop_
_entity.id
_entity.type
_entity.pdbx_description
1 polymer ?
#
loop_
_entity_poly.entity_id
_entity_poly.type
_entity_poly.pdbx_seq_one_letter_code
_entity_poly.pdbx_strand_id
1 'polypeptide(L)' 'MVDDLVRQEALLAMPLTPQCREDCRGLCPQCGQDLNAESCACGPPPDPRLSVLLESLQQR' A
#
# COMPACT_ATOMS: atom_id res chain seq x y z
N MET A 1 -11.26 -7.02 -33.11
CA MET A 1 -9.93 -6.50 -32.71
C MET A 1 -10.06 -4.99 -32.45
N VAL A 2 -10.92 -4.61 -31.51
CA VAL A 2 -11.12 -3.21 -31.07
C VAL A 2 -10.72 -3.08 -29.60
N ASP A 3 -10.90 -4.16 -28.82
CA ASP A 3 -10.43 -4.27 -27.44
C ASP A 3 -8.97 -3.88 -27.24
N ASP A 4 -8.05 -4.35 -28.07
CA ASP A 4 -6.62 -4.04 -27.89
C ASP A 4 -6.33 -2.56 -28.11
N LEU A 5 -6.95 -1.93 -29.11
CA LEU A 5 -6.77 -0.50 -29.38
C LEU A 5 -7.37 0.34 -28.24
N VAL A 6 -8.58 0.01 -27.78
CA VAL A 6 -9.21 0.71 -26.65
C VAL A 6 -8.38 0.55 -25.38
N ARG A 7 -7.82 -0.64 -25.12
CA ARG A 7 -6.93 -0.89 -23.98
C ARG A 7 -5.66 -0.06 -24.06
N GLN A 8 -5.03 0.04 -25.23
CA GLN A 8 -3.82 0.83 -25.43
C GLN A 8 -4.08 2.32 -25.18
N GLU A 9 -5.14 2.88 -25.77
CA GLU A 9 -5.49 4.28 -25.56
C GLU A 9 -5.87 4.57 -24.10
N ALA A 10 -6.59 3.65 -23.43
CA ALA A 10 -6.93 3.78 -22.03
C ALA A 10 -5.67 3.80 -21.12
N LEU A 11 -4.67 2.97 -21.42
CA LEU A 11 -3.41 2.95 -20.68
C LEU A 11 -2.61 4.24 -20.87
N LEU A 12 -2.58 4.79 -22.09
CA LEU A 12 -1.90 6.06 -22.38
C LEU A 12 -2.61 7.26 -21.72
N ALA A 13 -3.93 7.19 -21.54
CA ALA A 13 -4.72 8.21 -20.87
C ALA A 13 -4.60 8.17 -19.32
N MET A 14 -4.02 7.12 -18.74
CA MET A 14 -3.86 7.03 -17.29
C MET A 14 -2.86 8.08 -16.77
N PRO A 15 -3.17 8.76 -15.66
CA PRO A 15 -2.26 9.73 -15.08
C PRO A 15 -0.99 9.05 -14.57
N LEU A 16 0.14 9.63 -14.94
CA LEU A 16 1.49 9.16 -14.57
C LEU A 16 1.86 9.49 -13.12
N THR A 17 1.05 10.33 -12.45
CA THR A 17 1.26 10.78 -11.08
C THR A 17 0.12 10.34 -10.17
N PRO A 18 0.37 10.21 -8.85
CA PRO A 18 -0.66 9.89 -7.89
C PRO A 18 -1.77 10.95 -7.94
N GLN A 19 -3.02 10.52 -8.14
CA GLN A 19 -4.18 11.41 -8.07
C GLN A 19 -4.73 11.59 -6.64
N CYS A 20 -4.00 11.12 -5.62
CA CYS A 20 -4.46 11.34 -4.26
C CYS A 20 -4.33 12.81 -3.89
N ARG A 21 -5.38 13.33 -3.24
CA ARG A 21 -5.36 14.62 -2.54
C ARG A 21 -4.24 14.65 -1.49
N GLU A 22 -3.78 15.83 -1.11
CA GLU A 22 -2.63 16.01 -0.21
C GLU A 22 -2.81 15.33 1.16
N ASP A 23 -4.04 15.22 1.65
CA ASP A 23 -4.40 14.61 2.94
C ASP A 23 -4.85 13.14 2.81
N CYS A 24 -4.65 12.52 1.65
CA CYS A 24 -5.01 11.13 1.41
C CYS A 24 -4.20 10.20 2.32
N ARG A 25 -4.92 9.49 3.19
CA ARG A 25 -4.32 8.53 4.14
C ARG A 25 -3.96 7.18 3.48
N GLY A 26 -4.44 6.95 2.26
CA GLY A 26 -4.18 5.73 1.48
C GLY A 26 -4.82 4.47 2.07
N LEU A 27 -4.32 3.32 1.61
CA LEU A 27 -4.73 2.01 2.12
C LEU A 27 -3.71 1.51 3.16
N CYS A 28 -4.17 0.73 4.13
CA CYS A 28 -3.28 0.04 5.05
C CYS A 28 -2.38 -0.95 4.29
N PRO A 29 -1.04 -0.87 4.41
CA PRO A 29 -0.13 -1.76 3.68
C PRO A 29 -0.16 -3.22 4.19
N GLN A 30 -0.80 -3.47 5.34
CA GLN A 30 -0.91 -4.81 5.94
C GLN A 30 -2.26 -5.47 5.65
N CYS A 31 -3.38 -4.74 5.71
CA CYS A 31 -4.72 -5.31 5.56
C CYS A 31 -5.55 -4.74 4.40
N GLY A 32 -5.09 -3.67 3.74
CA GLY A 32 -5.80 -3.04 2.62
C GLY A 32 -6.98 -2.14 3.01
N GLN A 33 -7.27 -1.95 4.31
CA GLN A 33 -8.31 -1.04 4.80
C GLN A 33 -8.12 0.37 4.21
N ASP A 34 -9.19 0.99 3.75
CA ASP A 34 -9.16 2.40 3.37
C ASP A 34 -9.05 3.28 4.63
N LEU A 35 -7.86 3.82 4.84
CA LEU A 35 -7.57 4.68 5.98
C LEU A 35 -8.27 6.03 5.88
N ASN A 36 -8.84 6.38 4.72
CA ASN A 36 -9.68 7.57 4.57
C ASN A 36 -11.06 7.37 5.18
N ALA A 37 -11.58 6.14 5.22
CA ALA A 37 -12.89 5.81 5.78
C ALA A 37 -12.80 5.52 7.28
N GLU A 38 -11.86 4.69 7.71
CA GLU A 38 -11.71 4.26 9.10
C GLU A 38 -10.28 3.86 9.45
N SER A 39 -9.95 3.83 10.74
CA SER A 39 -8.66 3.35 11.22
C SER A 39 -8.59 1.82 11.23
N CYS A 40 -7.43 1.25 10.89
CA CYS A 40 -7.15 -0.16 11.11
C CYS A 40 -6.51 -0.43 12.49
N ALA A 41 -6.58 -1.67 12.96
CA ALA A 41 -5.91 -2.12 14.19
C ALA A 41 -4.49 -2.66 13.95
N CYS A 42 -3.93 -2.50 12.75
CA CYS A 42 -2.62 -3.04 12.43
C CYS A 42 -1.51 -2.27 13.18
N GLY A 43 -0.63 -3.00 13.84
CA GLY A 43 0.57 -2.43 14.46
C GLY A 43 1.67 -2.16 13.43
N PRO A 44 2.64 -1.29 13.74
CA PRO A 44 3.77 -1.02 12.86
C PRO A 44 4.47 -2.35 12.50
N PRO A 45 4.80 -2.59 11.22
CA PRO A 45 5.50 -3.81 10.84
C PRO A 45 6.86 -3.85 11.55
N PRO A 46 7.29 -5.02 12.04
CA PRO A 46 8.61 -5.15 12.64
C PRO A 46 9.69 -4.80 11.61
N ASP A 47 10.69 -4.01 12.02
CA ASP A 47 11.81 -3.68 11.16
C ASP A 47 12.60 -4.98 10.87
N PRO A 48 12.67 -5.44 9.61
CA PRO A 48 13.33 -6.70 9.28
C PRO A 48 14.83 -6.69 9.64
N ARG A 49 15.46 -5.52 9.78
CA ARG A 49 16.85 -5.40 10.23
C ARG A 49 17.03 -5.78 11.70
N LEU A 50 15.96 -5.77 12.48
CA LEU A 50 15.96 -6.08 13.91
C LEU A 50 15.51 -7.52 14.21
N SER A 51 15.31 -8.36 13.20
CA SER A 51 14.82 -9.74 13.37
C SER A 51 15.63 -10.56 14.37
N VAL A 52 16.96 -10.57 14.24
CA VAL A 52 17.88 -11.30 15.13
C VAL A 52 17.80 -10.77 16.58
N LEU A 53 17.62 -9.46 16.74
CA LEU A 53 17.45 -8.86 18.07
C LEU A 53 16.15 -9.31 18.72
N LEU A 54 15.05 -9.32 17.96
CA LEU A 54 13.73 -9.77 18.44
C LEU A 54 13.77 -11.24 18.89
N GLU A 55 14.37 -12.12 18.08
CA GLU A 55 14.56 -13.53 18.43
C GLU A 55 15.36 -13.70 19.74
N SER A 56 16.40 -12.89 19.92
CA SER A 56 17.26 -12.95 21.10
C SER A 56 16.56 -12.47 22.38
N LEU A 57 15.61 -11.53 22.26
CA LEU A 57 14.82 -11.03 23.40
C LEU A 57 13.75 -12.03 23.85
N GLN A 58 13.28 -12.90 22.97
CA GLN A 58 12.29 -13.95 23.29
C GLN A 58 12.87 -15.14 24.06
N GLN A 59 14.20 -15.27 24.11
CA GLN A 59 14.91 -16.36 24.79
C GLN A 59 15.32 -16.00 26.24
N ARG A 60 14.83 -14.87 26.76
CA ARG A 60 14.95 -14.45 28.16
C ARG A 60 13.63 -14.61 28.89
#